data_AF-A0A838TKH7-F1
#
_entry.id   AF-A0A838TKH7-F1
#
_cell.length_a   1.000
_cell.length_b   1.000
_cell.length_c   1.000
_cell.angle_alpha   90.00
_cell.angle_beta   90.00
_cell.angle_gamma   90.00
#
_symmetry.space_group_name_H-M   'P 1'
#
loop_
_entity.id
_entity.type
_entity.pdbx_description
1 polymer ?
#
loop_
_entity_poly.entity_id
_entity_poly.type
_entity_poly.pdbx_seq_one_letter_code
_entity_poly.pdbx_strand_id
1 'polypeptide(L)'
;MKPAVPRRLPLLGVALSAVPGLLLAEILALPLALLGPAIVLGTILNLLRPRWWLTHLLVAAFYFALHQTRLHDTRGRELKARLGDRPRTVAVSGTVASEPRLSPNDYTTFL
;
A
#
# COMPACT_ATOMS: atom_id res chain seq x y z
N MET A 1 24.27 -3.41 39.97
CA MET A 1 23.02 -3.22 39.20
C MET A 1 23.34 -3.49 37.73
N LYS A 2 22.70 -4.49 37.11
CA LYS A 2 22.96 -4.87 35.70
C LYS A 2 22.22 -3.85 34.82
N PRO A 3 22.88 -3.16 33.86
CA PRO A 3 22.19 -2.19 33.02
C PRO A 3 21.10 -2.89 32.22
N ALA A 4 19.88 -2.36 32.25
CA ALA A 4 18.78 -2.85 31.44
C ALA A 4 19.16 -2.66 29.96
N VAL A 5 19.29 -3.76 29.22
CA VAL A 5 19.52 -3.71 27.77
C VAL A 5 18.23 -3.14 27.14
N PRO A 6 18.28 -2.00 26.42
CA PRO A 6 17.08 -1.44 25.81
C PRO A 6 16.50 -2.44 24.80
N ARG A 7 15.20 -2.72 24.93
CA ARG A 7 14.45 -3.64 24.07
C ARG A 7 14.34 -3.02 22.67
N ARG A 8 15.27 -3.35 21.77
CA ARG A 8 15.25 -2.87 20.39
C ARG A 8 14.09 -3.53 19.66
N LEU A 9 13.11 -2.74 19.22
CA LEU A 9 12.01 -3.18 18.36
C LEU A 9 12.53 -3.21 16.91
N PRO A 10 12.80 -4.40 16.33
CA PRO A 10 13.56 -4.52 15.08
C PRO A 10 12.85 -3.91 13.86
N LEU A 11 11.53 -3.72 13.91
CA LEU A 11 10.72 -3.25 12.79
C LEU A 11 10.17 -1.84 12.96
N LEU A 12 10.42 -1.19 14.10
CA LEU A 12 9.82 0.12 14.40
C LEU A 12 10.25 1.18 13.37
N GLY A 13 11.54 1.22 13.00
CA GLY A 13 12.04 2.17 12.00
C GLY A 13 11.43 1.99 10.61
N VAL A 14 11.17 0.73 10.21
CA VAL A 14 10.49 0.40 8.95
C VAL A 14 9.04 0.87 9.00
N ALA A 15 8.32 0.58 10.08
CA ALA A 15 6.94 1.01 10.26
C ALA A 15 6.81 2.54 10.21
N LEU A 16 7.68 3.26 10.94
CA LEU A 16 7.69 4.73 10.96
C LEU A 16 8.01 5.34 9.59
N SER A 17 8.79 4.65 8.76
CA SER A 17 9.10 5.09 7.40
C SER A 17 8.00 4.76 6.39
N ALA A 18 7.30 3.64 6.59
CA ALA A 18 6.24 3.19 5.69
C ALA A 18 5.00 4.09 5.77
N VAL A 19 4.59 4.50 6.98
CA VAL A 19 3.41 5.35 7.21
C VAL A 19 3.40 6.62 6.35
N PRO A 20 4.45 7.47 6.32
CA PRO A 20 4.44 8.66 5.48
C PRO A 20 4.40 8.32 3.99
N GLY A 21 5.04 7.22 3.56
CA GLY A 21 4.96 6.74 2.18
C GLY A 21 3.54 6.38 1.76
N LEU A 22 2.79 5.71 2.64
CA LEU A 22 1.38 5.38 2.43
C LEU A 22 0.50 6.64 2.39
N LEU A 23 0.67 7.55 3.34
CA LEU A 23 -0.11 8.79 3.41
C LEU A 23 0.13 9.69 2.19
N LEU A 24 1.38 9.82 1.75
CA LEU A 24 1.70 10.59 0.56
C LEU A 24 1.07 9.97 -0.69
N ALA A 25 0.93 8.65 -0.76
CA ALA A 25 0.28 7.98 -1.88
C ALA A 25 -1.23 8.27 -1.97
N GLU A 26 -1.89 8.65 -0.88
CA GLU A 26 -3.30 9.08 -0.95
C GLU A 26 -3.43 10.47 -1.59
N ILE A 27 -2.43 11.33 -1.43
CA ILE A 27 -2.48 12.74 -1.85
C ILE A 27 -1.85 12.94 -3.22
N LEU A 28 -0.75 12.23 -3.50
CA LEU A 28 0.06 12.40 -4.70
C LEU A 28 -0.16 11.22 -5.65
N ALA A 29 -0.70 11.48 -6.83
CA ALA A 29 -0.75 10.52 -7.93
C ALA A 29 0.51 10.69 -8.80
N LEU A 30 1.59 10.00 -8.44
CA LEU A 30 2.84 10.01 -9.22
C LEU A 30 2.90 8.82 -10.17
N PRO A 31 3.29 9.01 -11.45
CA PRO A 31 3.41 7.91 -12.39
C PRO A 31 4.56 6.98 -11.98
N LEU A 32 4.26 5.68 -11.91
CA LEU A 32 5.24 4.65 -11.54
C LEU A 32 6.43 4.59 -12.51
N ALA A 33 6.22 4.99 -13.77
CA ALA A 33 7.26 5.10 -14.79
C ALA A 33 8.38 6.08 -14.41
N LEU A 34 8.07 7.14 -13.65
CA LEU A 34 9.07 8.08 -13.15
C LEU A 34 9.67 7.61 -11.82
N LEU A 35 8.84 7.04 -10.94
CA LEU A 35 9.24 6.65 -9.59
C LEU A 35 10.12 5.38 -9.57
N GLY A 36 9.82 4.41 -10.45
CA GLY A 36 10.52 3.13 -10.53
C GLY A 36 12.03 3.26 -10.77
N PRO A 37 12.49 3.99 -11.80
CA PRO A 37 13.92 4.22 -12.03
C PRO A 37 14.61 4.89 -10.84
N ALA A 38 13.95 5.85 -10.18
CA ALA A 38 14.49 6.53 -9.00
C ALA A 38 14.67 5.58 -7.81
N ILE A 39 13.71 4.67 -7.57
CA ILE A 39 13.81 3.64 -6.53
C ILE A 39 14.96 2.68 -6.84
N VAL A 40 15.08 2.21 -8.08
CA VAL A 40 16.15 1.30 -8.51
C VAL A 40 17.52 1.96 -8.32
N LEU A 41 17.70 3.18 -8.84
CA LEU A 41 18.95 3.91 -8.70
C LEU A 41 19.28 4.18 -7.23
N GLY A 42 18.32 4.64 -6.44
CA GLY A 42 18.51 4.86 -5.00
C GLY A 42 18.91 3.60 -4.26
N THR A 43 18.35 2.44 -4.64
CA THR A 43 18.70 1.13 -4.06
C THR A 43 20.13 0.75 -4.39
N ILE A 44 20.55 0.92 -5.65
CA ILE A 44 21.94 0.66 -6.08
C ILE A 44 22.91 1.56 -5.31
N LEU A 45 22.62 2.86 -5.23
CA LEU A 45 23.46 3.82 -4.49
C LEU A 45 23.55 3.47 -3.00
N ASN A 46 22.45 3.06 -2.39
CA ASN A 46 22.43 2.63 -1.00
C ASN A 46 23.22 1.33 -0.78
N LEU A 47 23.25 0.43 -1.77
CA LEU A 47 24.03 -0.80 -1.70
C LEU A 47 25.54 -0.51 -1.78
N LEU A 48 25.95 0.46 -2.61
CA LEU A 48 27.35 0.87 -2.75
C LEU A 48 27.85 1.67 -1.53
N ARG A 49 26.99 2.51 -0.96
CA ARG A 49 27.28 3.36 0.21
C ARG A 49 26.06 3.39 1.13
N PRO A 50 25.96 2.47 2.10
CA PRO A 50 24.81 2.41 3.01
C PRO A 50 24.67 3.69 3.82
N ARG A 51 23.55 4.39 3.64
CA ARG A 51 23.21 5.57 4.44
C ARG A 51 21.87 5.34 5.11
N TRP A 52 21.84 5.45 6.43
CA TRP A 52 20.64 5.21 7.23
C TRP A 52 19.43 5.98 6.72
N TRP A 53 19.55 7.28 6.45
CA TRP A 53 18.45 8.10 5.93
C TRP A 53 17.97 7.66 4.55
N LEU A 54 18.87 7.20 3.68
CA LEU A 54 18.53 6.75 2.33
C LEU A 54 17.72 5.45 2.37
N THR A 55 18.07 4.53 3.28
CA THR A 55 17.28 3.33 3.54
C THR A 55 15.84 3.67 3.96
N HIS A 56 15.65 4.66 4.84
CA HIS A 56 14.31 5.06 5.31
C HIS A 56 13.49 5.70 4.18
N LEU A 57 14.12 6.55 3.36
CA LEU A 57 13.47 7.12 2.16
C LEU A 57 13.08 6.04 1.15
N LEU A 58 13.95 5.05 0.91
CA LEU A 58 13.64 3.94 0.03
C LEU A 58 12.46 3.11 0.55
N VAL A 59 12.42 2.79 1.84
CA VAL A 59 11.28 2.11 2.45
C VAL A 59 9.99 2.89 2.22
N ALA A 60 9.99 4.21 2.48
CA ALA A 60 8.84 5.06 2.23
C ALA A 60 8.41 5.03 0.74
N ALA A 61 9.37 5.15 -0.18
CA ALA A 61 9.12 5.14 -1.61
C ALA A 61 8.59 3.79 -2.13
N PHE A 62 9.09 2.67 -1.59
CA PHE A 62 8.58 1.33 -1.91
C PHE A 62 7.13 1.16 -1.45
N TYR A 63 6.81 1.57 -0.22
CA TYR A 63 5.43 1.49 0.28
C TYR A 63 4.49 2.43 -0.49
N PHE A 64 4.95 3.63 -0.83
CA PHE A 64 4.23 4.55 -1.72
C PHE A 64 3.90 3.88 -3.06
N ALA A 65 4.91 3.32 -3.74
CA ALA A 65 4.75 2.65 -5.02
C ALA A 65 3.81 1.45 -4.94
N LEU A 66 3.96 0.63 -3.91
CA LEU A 66 3.11 -0.54 -3.67
C LEU A 66 1.65 -0.13 -3.45
N HIS A 67 1.42 0.91 -2.65
CA HIS A 67 0.07 1.42 -2.37
C HIS A 67 -0.59 1.99 -3.62
N GLN A 68 0.18 2.75 -4.41
CA GLN A 68 -0.26 3.24 -5.72
C GLN A 68 -0.69 2.09 -6.62
N THR A 69 0.10 1.03 -6.78
CA THR A 69 -0.29 -0.11 -7.62
C THR A 69 -1.55 -0.81 -7.11
N ARG A 70 -1.65 -1.05 -5.80
CA ARG A 70 -2.80 -1.73 -5.20
C ARG A 70 -4.11 -0.94 -5.30
N LEU A 71 -4.06 0.39 -5.21
CA LEU A 71 -5.26 1.22 -5.32
C LEU A 71 -5.61 1.57 -6.76
N HIS A 72 -4.61 1.83 -7.62
CA HIS A 72 -4.85 2.27 -9.00
C HIS A 72 -5.18 1.11 -9.94
N ASP A 73 -4.67 -0.09 -9.70
CA ASP A 73 -4.92 -1.26 -10.54
C ASP A 73 -6.07 -2.14 -10.00
N THR A 74 -7.17 -1.50 -9.60
CA THR A 74 -8.37 -2.21 -9.16
C THR A 74 -9.38 -2.29 -10.31
N ARG A 75 -9.97 -3.49 -10.50
CA ARG A 75 -11.08 -3.70 -11.45
C ARG A 75 -12.23 -2.70 -11.24
N GLY A 76 -12.42 -2.22 -10.00
CA GLY A 76 -13.41 -1.19 -9.67
C GLY A 76 -13.09 0.18 -10.28
N ARG A 77 -11.82 0.61 -10.29
CA ARG A 77 -11.42 1.85 -10.98
C ARG A 77 -11.49 1.72 -12.50
N GLU A 78 -11.12 0.57 -13.05
CA GLU A 78 -11.28 0.28 -14.47
C GLU A 78 -12.76 0.32 -14.87
N LEU A 79 -13.62 -0.29 -14.07
CA LEU A 79 -15.07 -0.25 -14.26
C LEU A 79 -15.60 1.19 -14.20
N LYS A 80 -15.15 1.98 -13.21
CA LYS A 80 -15.49 3.41 -13.13
C LYS A 80 -15.06 4.17 -14.39
N ALA A 81 -13.85 3.94 -14.89
CA ALA A 81 -13.35 4.56 -16.11
C ALA A 81 -14.18 4.17 -17.35
N ARG A 82 -14.61 2.90 -17.44
CA ARG A 82 -15.49 2.41 -18.52
C ARG A 82 -16.92 2.96 -18.44
N LEU A 83 -17.44 3.20 -17.23
CA LEU A 83 -18.78 3.74 -17.01
C LEU A 83 -18.88 5.24 -17.28
N GLY A 84 -17.79 5.97 -17.03
CA GLY A 84 -17.76 7.43 -17.10
C GLY A 84 -18.66 8.09 -16.05
N ASP A 85 -18.97 9.37 -16.23
CA ASP A 85 -19.72 10.17 -15.23
C ASP A 85 -21.24 10.03 -15.33
N ARG A 86 -21.76 9.22 -16.26
CA ARG A 86 -23.21 9.06 -16.43
C ARG A 86 -23.73 7.91 -15.56
N PRO A 87 -24.83 8.10 -14.81
CA PRO A 87 -25.45 7.02 -14.07
C PRO A 87 -25.94 5.95 -15.05
N ARG A 88 -25.45 4.72 -14.87
CA ARG A 88 -25.81 3.53 -15.66
C ARG A 88 -25.94 2.35 -14.72
N THR A 89 -26.93 1.49 -14.96
CA THR A 89 -27.09 0.24 -14.21
C THR A 89 -26.03 -0.77 -14.66
N VAL A 90 -25.32 -1.36 -13.71
CA VAL A 90 -24.26 -2.36 -13.97
C VAL A 90 -24.55 -3.61 -13.16
N ALA A 91 -24.66 -4.74 -13.85
CA ALA A 91 -24.70 -6.04 -13.19
C ALA A 91 -23.26 -6.52 -12.97
N VAL A 92 -22.88 -6.72 -11.70
CA VAL A 92 -21.58 -7.30 -11.33
C VAL A 92 -21.84 -8.66 -10.71
N SER A 93 -21.19 -9.69 -11.25
CA SER A 93 -21.25 -11.06 -10.74
C SER A 93 -19.88 -11.45 -10.20
N GLY A 94 -19.82 -12.15 -9.07
CA GLY A 94 -18.58 -12.58 -8.47
C GLY A 94 -18.79 -13.78 -7.55
N THR A 95 -17.70 -14.47 -7.21
CA THR A 95 -17.70 -15.58 -6.27
C THR A 95 -17.24 -15.10 -4.91
N VAL A 96 -18.04 -15.39 -3.88
CA VAL A 96 -17.68 -15.10 -2.50
C VAL A 96 -16.98 -16.32 -1.92
N ALA A 97 -15.72 -16.15 -1.48
CA ALA A 97 -14.91 -17.24 -0.94
C ALA A 97 -14.86 -17.28 0.60
N SER A 98 -15.55 -16.35 1.29
CA SER A 98 -15.64 -16.32 2.74
C SER A 98 -16.78 -17.21 3.25
N GLU A 99 -16.58 -17.79 4.43
CA GLU A 99 -17.63 -18.54 5.12
C GLU A 99 -18.76 -17.57 5.54
N PRO A 100 -20.03 -17.90 5.24
CA PRO A 100 -21.16 -17.06 5.62
C PRO A 100 -21.26 -16.94 7.15
N ARG A 101 -21.33 -15.71 7.67
CA ARG A 101 -21.67 -15.47 9.07
C ARG A 101 -23.17 -15.29 9.21
N LEU A 102 -23.75 -15.96 10.20
CA LEU A 102 -25.13 -15.72 10.63
C LEU A 102 -25.18 -14.39 11.37
N SER A 103 -25.91 -13.43 10.79
CA SER A 103 -26.26 -12.18 11.46
C SER A 103 -27.43 -12.43 12.43
N PRO A 104 -27.58 -11.67 13.53
CA PRO A 104 -28.69 -11.81 14.48
C PRO A 104 -30.10 -11.65 13.88
N ASN A 105 -30.20 -11.16 12.64
CA ASN A 105 -31.45 -11.04 11.89
C ASN A 105 -31.74 -12.25 10.98
N ASP A 106 -31.10 -13.40 11.20
CA ASP A 106 -31.21 -14.64 10.39
C ASP A 106 -30.81 -14.51 8.91
N TYR A 107 -30.18 -13.39 8.54
CA TYR A 107 -29.57 -13.22 7.21
C TYR A 107 -28.12 -13.68 7.22
N THR A 108 -27.74 -14.40 6.18
CA THR A 108 -26.33 -14.74 5.91
C THR A 108 -25.62 -13.52 5.35
N THR A 109 -24.65 -13.02 6.11
CA THR A 109 -23.73 -11.97 5.64
C THR A 109 -22.39 -12.59 5.28
N PHE A 110 -21.77 -12.06 4.24
CA PHE A 110 -20.42 -12.43 3.81
C PHE A 110 -19.39 -11.33 4.10
N LEU A 111 -19.85 -10.27 4.79
CA LEU A 111 -19.08 -9.13 5.29
C LEU A 111 -18.71 -9.32 6.76
#